data_AF-A0A9E5J5V8-F1
#
_entry.id   AF-A0A9E5J5V8-F1
#
_cell.length_a   1.000
_cell.length_b   1.000
_cell.length_c   1.000
_cell.angle_alpha   90.00
_cell.angle_beta   90.00
_cell.angle_gamma   90.00
#
_symmetry.space_group_name_H-M   'P 1'
#
loop_
_entity.id
_entity.type
_entity.pdbx_description
1 polymer ?
#
loop_
_entity_poly.entity_id
_entity_poly.type
_entity_poly.pdbx_seq_one_letter_code
_entity_poly.pdbx_strand_id
1 'polypeptide(L)'
;MQVYVEGILLDMGLTVGNPFAMSVQIHTNKEGNGTVVQLQGKVDATSAPGVEQALIGVIDKGEKKLVLDCASLDFISSAGLRSLLLA
;
A
#
# COMPACT_ATOMS: atom_id res chain seq x y z
N MET A 1 18.60 -8.47 13.39
CA MET A 1 19.56 -8.56 12.27
C MET A 1 18.75 -8.27 11.01
N GLN A 2 18.91 -7.09 10.41
CA GLN A 2 18.11 -6.65 9.27
C GLN A 2 18.78 -7.06 7.96
N VAL A 3 18.02 -7.70 7.06
CA VAL A 3 18.47 -8.07 5.72
C VAL A 3 17.81 -7.10 4.74
N TYR A 4 18.64 -6.34 4.03
CA TYR A 4 18.23 -5.37 3.01
C TYR A 4 18.32 -6.05 1.64
N VAL A 5 17.22 -6.11 0.88
CA VAL A 5 17.24 -6.61 -0.51
C VAL A 5 16.32 -5.71 -1.34
N GLU A 6 16.86 -5.09 -2.39
CA GLU A 6 16.09 -4.35 -3.42
C GLU A 6 15.19 -3.22 -2.90
N GLY A 7 15.65 -2.45 -1.90
CA GLY A 7 14.98 -1.20 -1.48
C GLY A 7 13.59 -1.34 -0.85
N ILE A 8 13.07 -2.55 -0.67
CA ILE A 8 11.78 -2.82 -0.03
C ILE A 8 12.02 -3.49 1.32
N LEU A 9 11.75 -2.76 2.40
CA LEU A 9 11.69 -3.28 3.77
C LEU A 9 10.52 -4.27 3.89
N LEU A 10 10.81 -5.56 3.93
CA LEU A 10 9.86 -6.58 4.36
C LEU A 10 10.13 -6.90 5.84
N ASP A 11 9.49 -6.14 6.74
CA ASP A 11 9.55 -6.42 8.17
C ASP A 11 8.35 -7.28 8.59
N MET A 12 8.61 -8.52 8.98
CA MET A 12 7.68 -9.40 9.68
C MET A 12 7.55 -8.92 11.14
N GLY A 13 6.86 -7.80 11.39
CA GLY A 13 6.49 -7.41 12.75
C GLY A 13 6.51 -5.92 13.14
N LEU A 14 6.89 -4.97 12.27
CA LEU A 14 6.90 -3.54 12.59
C LEU A 14 6.24 -2.72 11.48
N THR A 15 5.19 -2.00 11.85
CA THR A 15 4.68 -0.84 11.11
C THR A 15 5.80 0.20 11.00
N VAL A 16 6.57 0.17 9.90
CA VAL A 16 7.45 1.29 9.53
C VAL A 16 6.53 2.43 9.12
N GLY A 17 6.23 3.30 10.09
CA GLY A 17 5.55 4.56 9.83
C GLY A 17 6.37 5.36 8.82
N ASN A 18 5.85 5.49 7.60
CA ASN A 18 6.40 6.39 6.61
C ASN A 18 6.27 7.83 7.15
N PRO A 19 7.36 8.59 7.37
CA PRO A 19 7.32 9.89 8.04
C PRO A 19 6.56 10.99 7.28
N PHE A 20 6.06 10.68 6.07
CA PHE A 20 5.25 11.59 5.23
C PHE A 20 3.77 11.18 5.10
N ALA A 21 3.34 10.06 5.68
CA ALA A 21 1.96 9.56 5.60
C ALA A 21 1.30 9.53 6.98
N MET A 22 0.99 10.71 7.56
CA MET A 22 0.31 10.75 8.86
C MET A 22 -1.17 10.31 8.82
N SER A 23 -1.70 9.87 7.67
CA SER A 23 -3.13 9.58 7.51
C SER A 23 -3.49 8.20 6.94
N VAL A 24 -2.57 7.45 6.31
CA VAL A 24 -2.89 6.14 5.73
C VAL A 24 -1.93 5.04 6.20
N GLN A 25 -2.51 3.91 6.60
CA GLN A 25 -1.79 2.67 6.88
C GLN A 25 -2.09 1.66 5.77
N ILE A 26 -1.06 0.94 5.33
CA ILE A 26 -1.15 -0.04 4.24
C ILE A 26 -0.66 -1.38 4.77
N HIS A 27 -1.50 -2.41 4.64
CA HIS A 27 -1.15 -3.78 4.98
C HIS A 27 -1.31 -4.66 3.76
N THR A 28 -0.29 -5.48 3.47
CA THR A 28 -0.31 -6.38 2.33
C THR A 28 -0.27 -7.82 2.82
N ASN A 29 -1.26 -8.62 2.43
CA ASN A 29 -1.32 -10.03 2.77
C ASN A 29 -1.62 -10.87 1.52
N LYS A 30 -1.08 -12.09 1.45
CA LYS A 30 -1.29 -13.00 0.33
C LYS A 30 -2.38 -13.99 0.70
N GLU A 31 -3.51 -13.90 0.00
CA GLU A 31 -4.70 -14.71 0.27
C GLU A 31 -5.05 -15.53 -0.97
N GLY A 32 -4.87 -16.85 -0.88
CA GLY A 32 -5.12 -17.79 -1.98
C GLY A 32 -4.29 -17.45 -3.22
N ASN A 33 -4.97 -17.10 -4.31
CA ASN A 33 -4.36 -16.81 -5.61
C ASN A 33 -4.14 -15.32 -5.87
N GLY A 34 -4.26 -14.45 -4.87
CA GLY A 34 -4.06 -13.02 -5.02
C GLY A 34 -3.48 -12.35 -3.78
N THR A 35 -3.17 -11.07 -3.94
CA THR A 35 -2.65 -10.21 -2.88
C THR A 35 -3.72 -9.22 -2.47
N VAL A 36 -4.04 -9.20 -1.18
CA VAL A 36 -4.95 -8.24 -0.56
C VAL A 36 -4.12 -7.07 -0.02
N VAL A 37 -4.45 -5.86 -0.46
CA VAL A 37 -3.85 -4.61 0.01
C VAL A 37 -4.93 -3.85 0.78
N GLN A 38 -4.79 -3.83 2.10
CA GLN A 38 -5.73 -3.17 3.00
C GLN A 38 -5.27 -1.75 3.26
N LEU A 39 -6.17 -0.81 3.01
CA LEU A 39 -5.96 0.62 3.23
C LEU A 39 -6.80 1.07 4.42
N GLN A 40 -6.14 1.71 5.39
CA GLN A 40 -6.76 2.20 6.62
C GLN A 40 -6.50 3.69 6.79
N GLY A 41 -7.54 4.47 7.12
CA GLY A 41 -7.44 5.92 7.30
C GLY A 41 -7.85 6.72 6.06
N LYS A 42 -7.10 7.77 5.72
CA LYS A 42 -7.48 8.72 4.64
C LYS A 42 -6.46 8.73 3.51
N VAL A 43 -6.96 8.64 2.28
CA VAL A 43 -6.14 8.76 1.06
C VAL A 43 -6.38 10.12 0.40
N ASP A 44 -5.46 11.05 0.64
CA ASP A 44 -5.48 12.40 0.07
C ASP A 44 -4.28 12.64 -0.87
N ALA A 45 -4.13 13.87 -1.37
CA ALA A 45 -3.05 14.22 -2.29
C ALA A 45 -1.64 14.04 -1.69
N THR A 46 -1.50 14.04 -0.35
CA THR A 46 -0.22 13.87 0.34
C THR A 46 0.14 12.39 0.51
N SER A 47 -0.85 11.53 0.74
CA SER A 47 -0.65 10.10 0.95
C SER A 47 -0.76 9.27 -0.34
N ALA A 48 -1.40 9.79 -1.39
CA ALA A 48 -1.60 9.11 -2.66
C ALA A 48 -0.29 8.57 -3.29
N PRO A 49 0.82 9.35 -3.37
CA PRO A 49 2.07 8.82 -3.95
C PRO A 49 2.63 7.60 -3.20
N GLY A 50 2.45 7.55 -1.87
CA GLY A 50 2.88 6.41 -1.06
C GLY A 50 2.03 5.15 -1.29
N VAL A 51 0.72 5.33 -1.51
CA VAL A 51 -0.19 4.23 -1.88
C VAL A 51 0.17 3.70 -3.27
N GLU A 52 0.46 4.58 -4.24
CA GLU A 52 0.91 4.22 -5.58
C GLU A 52 2.14 3.31 -5.55
N GLN A 53 3.17 3.75 -4.84
CA GLN A 53 4.44 3.04 -4.76
C GLN A 53 4.28 1.67 -4.10
N ALA A 54 3.41 1.56 -3.09
CA ALA A 54 3.11 0.29 -2.46
C ALA A 54 2.42 -0.68 -3.43
N LEU A 55 1.47 -0.20 -4.24
CA LEU A 55 0.76 -1.02 -5.24
C LEU A 55 1.69 -1.45 -6.38
N ILE A 56 2.45 -0.52 -6.95
CA ILE A 56 3.46 -0.81 -7.98
C ILE A 56 4.45 -1.85 -7.45
N GLY A 57 4.93 -1.71 -6.21
CA GLY A 57 5.84 -2.67 -5.59
C GLY A 57 5.23 -4.07 -5.40
N VAL A 58 3.91 -4.21 -5.34
CA VAL A 58 3.22 -5.51 -5.35
C VAL A 58 3.11 -6.06 -6.77
N ILE A 59 2.80 -5.20 -7.74
CA ILE A 59 2.68 -5.55 -9.17
C ILE A 59 4.03 -5.99 -9.74
N ASP A 60 5.12 -5.28 -9.44
CA ASP A 60 6.48 -5.60 -9.86
C ASP A 60 6.97 -6.95 -9.30
N LYS A 61 6.42 -7.40 -8.16
CA LYS A 61 6.65 -8.75 -7.63
C LYS A 61 5.95 -9.85 -8.44
N GLY A 62 5.24 -9.49 -9.51
CA GLY A 62 4.55 -10.40 -10.41
C GLY A 62 3.14 -10.79 -9.95
N GLU A 63 2.60 -10.13 -8.93
CA GLU A 63 1.25 -10.38 -8.46
C GLU A 63 0.24 -9.86 -9.49
N LYS A 64 -0.56 -10.79 -10.07
CA LYS A 64 -1.52 -10.47 -11.13
C LYS A 64 -2.95 -10.27 -10.65
N LYS A 65 -3.23 -10.65 -9.40
CA LYS A 65 -4.53 -10.53 -8.78
C LYS A 65 -4.36 -9.71 -7.51
N LEU A 66 -4.74 -8.44 -7.58
CA LEU A 66 -4.78 -7.57 -6.43
C LEU A 66 -6.22 -7.32 -6.01
N VAL A 67 -6.45 -7.34 -4.71
CA VAL A 67 -7.71 -6.93 -4.08
C VAL A 67 -7.38 -5.75 -3.19
N LEU A 68 -7.94 -4.59 -3.50
CA LEU A 68 -7.88 -3.41 -2.63
C LEU A 68 -9.01 -3.50 -1.62
N ASP A 69 -8.66 -3.69 -0.34
CA ASP A 69 -9.60 -3.66 0.76
C ASP A 69 -9.67 -2.23 1.32
N CYS A 70 -10.75 -1.55 0.98
CA CYS A 70 -11.06 -0.19 1.41
C CYS A 70 -12.11 -0.15 2.53
N ALA A 71 -12.40 -1.27 3.20
CA ALA A 71 -13.45 -1.33 4.23
C ALA A 71 -13.16 -0.40 5.42
N SER A 72 -11.88 -0.18 5.72
CA SER A 72 -11.42 0.68 6.82
C SER A 72 -10.92 2.05 6.34
N LEU A 73 -11.33 2.46 5.13
CA LEU A 73 -11.00 3.78 4.58
C LEU A 73 -12.03 4.81 5.02
N ASP A 74 -11.60 5.87 5.69
CA ASP A 74 -12.46 6.98 6.10
C ASP A 74 -12.78 7.92 4.94
N PHE A 75 -11.81 8.12 4.04
CA PHE A 75 -11.94 9.09 2.95
C PHE A 75 -10.95 8.81 1.82
N ILE A 76 -11.39 9.01 0.58
CA ILE A 76 -10.52 9.06 -0.61
C ILE A 76 -10.80 10.31 -1.43
N SER A 77 -9.74 11.07 -1.73
CA SER A 77 -9.78 12.20 -2.65
C SER A 77 -9.67 11.75 -4.11
N SER A 78 -9.97 12.65 -5.07
CA SER A 78 -9.75 12.39 -6.49
C SER A 78 -8.28 12.10 -6.84
N ALA A 79 -7.33 12.71 -6.13
CA ALA A 79 -5.91 12.43 -6.30
C ALA A 79 -5.57 10.99 -5.84
N GLY A 80 -6.18 10.54 -4.74
CA GLY A 80 -6.07 9.16 -4.26
C GLY A 80 -6.63 8.14 -5.24
N LEU A 81 -7.85 8.37 -5.74
CA LEU A 81 -8.47 7.47 -6.71
C LEU A 81 -7.66 7.39 -8.02
N ARG A 82 -7.15 8.53 -8.50
CA ARG A 82 -6.27 8.56 -9.68
C ARG A 82 -5.03 7.70 -9.48
N SER A 83 -4.42 7.76 -8.30
CA SER A 83 -3.21 6.99 -7.99
C SER A 83 -3.48 5.47 -8.02
N LEU A 84 -4.65 5.02 -7.55
CA LEU A 84 -5.06 3.61 -7.65
C LEU A 84 -5.20 3.10 -9.11
N LEU A 85 -5.45 3.99 -10.06
CA LEU A 85 -5.62 3.66 -11.47
C LEU A 85 -4.32 3.73 -12.28
N LEU A 86 -3.31 4.41 -11.74
CA LEU A 86 -2.00 4.57 -12.40
C LEU A 86 -1.02 3.46 -12.04
N ALA A 87 -1.16 2.89 -10.84
CA ALA A 87 -0.42 1.71 -10.40
C ALA A 87 -0.75 0.48 -11.25
#